data_AF-A0A3N5QI93-F1
#
_entry.id   AF-A0A3N5QI93-F1
#
_cell.length_a   1.000
_cell.length_b   1.000
_cell.length_c   1.000
_cell.angle_alpha   90.00
_cell.angle_beta   90.00
_cell.angle_gamma   90.00
#
_symmetry.space_group_name_H-M   'P 1'
#
loop_
_entity.id
_entity.type
_entity.pdbx_description
1 polymer ?
#
loop_
_entity_poly.entity_id
_entity_poly.type
_entity_poly.pdbx_seq_one_letter_code
_entity_poly.pdbx_strand_id
1 'polypeptide(L)' 'MESPPMTSSLQFLEYIDQIWAMELKMCQNYTKIYTQLTHPEYREAFRKMAEQEMEHMTQVQKLRSLWNPQ' A
#
# COMPACT_ATOMS: atom_id res chain seq x y z
N MET A 1 -24.06 -3.54 13.90
CA MET A 1 -22.78 -4.08 14.39
C MET A 1 -21.82 -2.92 14.43
N GLU A 2 -21.54 -2.40 15.62
CA GLU A 2 -20.53 -1.36 15.80
C GLU A 2 -19.15 -2.03 15.67
N SER A 3 -18.27 -1.45 14.86
CA SER A 3 -16.87 -1.88 14.80
C SER A 3 -16.27 -1.75 16.21
N PRO A 4 -15.51 -2.75 16.69
CA PRO A 4 -14.87 -2.64 18.00
C PRO A 4 -13.99 -1.37 18.06
N PRO A 5 -13.93 -0.69 19.21
CA PRO A 5 -13.13 0.53 19.36
C PRO A 5 -11.71 0.23 18.92
N MET A 6 -11.13 1.07 18.04
CA MET A 6 -9.78 0.88 17.51
C MET A 6 -8.84 0.62 18.68
N THR A 7 -8.40 -0.62 18.73
CA THR A 7 -7.83 -1.29 19.90
C THR A 7 -6.36 -0.84 20.06
N SER A 8 -5.77 -1.09 21.24
CA SER A 8 -4.47 -0.58 21.74
C SER A 8 -3.40 -0.15 20.72
N SER A 9 -2.52 0.79 21.09
CA SER A 9 -1.48 1.36 20.20
C SER A 9 -0.67 0.34 19.40
N LEU A 10 -0.46 -0.87 19.93
CA LEU A 10 0.20 -1.99 19.24
C LEU A 10 -0.64 -2.57 18.09
N GLN A 11 -1.94 -2.78 18.30
CA GLN A 11 -2.84 -3.34 17.28
C GLN A 11 -2.98 -2.39 16.09
N PHE A 12 -3.02 -1.08 16.34
CA PHE A 12 -3.04 -0.09 15.25
C PHE A 12 -1.76 -0.15 14.39
N LEU A 13 -0.58 -0.32 15.01
CA LEU A 13 0.68 -0.49 14.28
C LEU A 13 0.69 -1.78 13.46
N GLU A 14 0.19 -2.88 14.01
CA GLU A 14 0.04 -4.14 13.27
C GLU A 14 -0.86 -3.97 12.04
N TYR A 15 -1.97 -3.23 12.16
CA TYR A 15 -2.83 -2.93 11.01
C TYR A 15 -2.12 -2.08 9.97
N ILE A 16 -1.36 -1.06 10.37
CA ILE A 16 -0.56 -0.24 9.46
C ILE A 16 0.46 -1.10 8.71
N ASP A 17 1.17 -1.98 9.40
CA ASP A 17 2.17 -2.86 8.80
C ASP A 17 1.51 -3.86 7.80
N GLN A 18 0.30 -4.35 8.10
CA GLN A 18 -0.49 -5.17 7.18
C GLN A 18 -0.89 -4.42 5.91
N ILE A 19 -1.35 -3.17 6.04
CA ILE A 19 -1.69 -2.33 4.88
C ILE A 19 -0.44 -2.09 4.04
N TRP A 20 0.68 -1.72 4.66
CA TRP A 20 1.94 -1.50 3.94
C TRP A 20 2.38 -2.74 3.14
N ALA A 21 2.30 -3.93 3.75
CA ALA A 21 2.63 -5.18 3.07
C ALA A 21 1.70 -5.48 1.86
N MET A 22 0.43 -5.08 1.96
CA MET A 22 -0.53 -5.19 0.86
C MET A 22 -0.16 -4.27 -0.30
N GLU A 23 0.12 -3.00 -0.02
CA GLU A 23 0.51 -2.03 -1.06
C GLU A 23 1.81 -2.45 -1.75
N LEU A 24 2.80 -2.94 -1.00
CA LEU A 24 4.03 -3.48 -1.57
C LEU A 24 3.76 -4.65 -2.53
N LYS A 25 2.90 -5.60 -2.12
CA LYS A 25 2.54 -6.75 -2.95
C LYS A 25 1.81 -6.31 -4.23
N MET A 26 0.91 -5.34 -4.13
CA MET A 26 0.19 -4.80 -5.29
C MET A 26 1.14 -4.08 -6.25
N CYS A 27 2.02 -3.23 -5.72
CA CYS A 27 3.08 -2.56 -6.49
C CYS A 27 3.94 -3.56 -7.27
N GLN A 28 4.40 -4.63 -6.61
CA GLN A 28 5.19 -5.70 -7.24
C GLN A 28 4.42 -6.43 -8.34
N ASN A 29 3.14 -6.73 -8.11
CA ASN A 29 2.29 -7.39 -9.10
C ASN A 29 2.07 -6.52 -10.34
N TYR A 30 1.70 -5.25 -10.16
CA TYR A 30 1.51 -4.32 -11.26
C TYR A 30 2.81 -4.08 -12.04
N THR A 31 3.94 -4.01 -11.34
CA THR A 31 5.28 -3.92 -11.95
C THR A 31 5.58 -5.12 -12.83
N LYS A 32 5.34 -6.33 -12.31
CA LYS A 32 5.51 -7.56 -13.09
C LYS A 32 4.59 -7.61 -14.31
N ILE A 33 3.36 -7.12 -14.19
CA ILE A 33 2.41 -7.12 -15.31
C ILE A 33 2.85 -6.13 -16.39
N TYR A 34 3.08 -4.84 -16.07
CA TYR A 34 3.39 -3.86 -17.11
C TYR A 34 4.72 -4.15 -17.83
N THR A 35 5.69 -4.77 -17.16
CA THR A 35 6.97 -5.17 -17.77
C THR A 35 6.81 -6.30 -18.80
N GLN A 36 5.72 -7.07 -18.74
CA GLN A 36 5.44 -8.20 -19.64
C GLN A 36 4.40 -7.86 -20.71
N LEU A 37 3.59 -6.82 -20.53
CA LEU A 37 2.55 -6.43 -21.49
C LEU A 37 3.14 -5.76 -22.73
N THR A 38 2.63 -6.11 -23.91
CA THR A 38 2.99 -5.46 -25.18
C THR A 38 2.01 -4.37 -25.61
N HIS A 39 0.75 -4.44 -25.16
CA HIS A 39 -0.27 -3.44 -25.48
C HIS A 39 0.04 -2.11 -24.76
N PRO A 40 0.26 -0.99 -25.49
CA PRO A 40 0.74 0.26 -24.89
C PRO A 40 -0.17 0.82 -23.80
N GLU A 41 -1.48 0.86 -24.04
CA GLU A 41 -2.43 1.45 -23.09
C GLU A 41 -2.56 0.65 -21.79
N TYR A 42 -2.52 -0.69 -21.88
CA TYR A 42 -2.57 -1.55 -20.69
C TYR A 42 -1.26 -1.45 -19.91
N ARG A 43 -0.12 -1.45 -20.62
CA ARG A 43 1.18 -1.21 -20.01
C ARG A 43 1.17 0.10 -19.22
N GLU A 44 0.67 1.17 -19.82
CA GLU A 44 0.58 2.47 -19.17
C GLU A 44 -0.38 2.48 -17.96
N ALA A 45 -1.54 1.83 -18.07
CA ALA A 45 -2.48 1.71 -16.96
C ALA A 45 -1.86 0.97 -15.76
N PHE A 46 -1.20 -0.17 -16.00
CA PHE A 46 -0.51 -0.93 -14.94
C PHE A 46 0.72 -0.21 -14.39
N ARG A 47 1.44 0.57 -15.20
CA ARG A 47 2.51 1.45 -14.72
C ARG A 47 1.97 2.47 -13.72
N LYS A 48 0.88 3.18 -14.08
CA LYS A 48 0.25 4.16 -13.18
C LYS A 48 -0.27 3.54 -11.89
N MET A 49 -0.87 2.35 -11.96
CA MET A 49 -1.30 1.63 -10.76
C MET A 49 -0.11 1.31 -9.84
N ALA A 50 1.02 0.85 -10.39
CA ALA A 50 2.22 0.63 -9.59
C ALA A 50 2.74 1.92 -8.91
N GLU A 51 2.69 3.05 -9.61
CA GLU A 51 3.07 4.36 -9.06
C GLU A 51 2.14 4.79 -7.92
N GLN A 52 0.82 4.57 -8.06
CA GLN A 52 -0.15 4.86 -7.00
C GLN A 52 0.11 4.03 -5.74
N GLU A 53 0.47 2.76 -5.86
CA GLU A 53 0.81 1.95 -4.68
C GLU A 53 2.08 2.43 -3.98
N MET A 54 3.04 3.03 -4.70
CA MET A 54 4.20 3.69 -4.08
C MET A 54 3.80 4.93 -3.27
N GLU A 55 2.84 5.71 -3.77
CA GLU A 55 2.26 6.83 -3.04
C GLU A 55 1.52 6.36 -1.79
N HIS A 56 0.71 5.30 -1.90
CA HIS A 56 0.01 4.69 -0.76
C HIS A 56 0.99 4.20 0.31
N MET A 57 2.05 3.48 -0.08
CA MET A 57 3.11 3.05 0.86
C MET A 57 3.72 4.25 1.61
N THR A 58 3.96 5.37 0.92
CA THR A 58 4.49 6.60 1.53
C THR A 58 3.50 7.19 2.54
N GLN A 59 2.20 7.18 2.23
CA GLN A 59 1.15 7.65 3.14
C GLN A 59 1.04 6.76 4.38
N VAL A 60 1.08 5.43 4.21
CA VAL A 60 1.04 4.46 5.31
C VAL A 60 2.24 4.64 6.24
N GLN A 61 3.45 4.86 5.69
CA GLN A 61 4.64 5.14 6.49
C GLN A 61 4.54 6.47 7.27
N LYS A 62 3.92 7.51 6.68
CA LYS A 62 3.64 8.77 7.39
C LYS A 62 2.69 8.53 8.56
N LEU A 63 1.61 7.78 8.36
CA LEU A 63 0.67 7.42 9.43
C LEU A 63 1.35 6.65 10.56
N ARG A 64 2.22 5.69 10.19
CA ARG A 64 3.03 4.93 11.15
C ARG A 64 3.90 5.84 12.02
N SER A 65 4.54 6.83 11.39
CA SER A 65 5.44 7.77 12.06
C SER A 65 4.70 8.75 12.98
N LEU A 66 3.49 9.16 12.61
CA LEU A 66 2.63 9.99 13.47
C LEU A 66 2.17 9.26 14.73
N TRP A 67 1.97 7.95 14.65
CA TRP A 67 1.49 7.13 15.76
C TRP A 67 2.61 6.67 16.70
N ASN A 68 3.79 6.41 16.15
CA ASN A 68 4.99 6.07 16.92
C ASN A 68 6.12 7.05 16.57
N PRO A 69 6.04 8.30 17.05
CA PRO A 69 7.14 9.23 16.93
C PRO A 69 8.27 8.70 17.82
N GLN A 70 9.31 8.15 17.21
CA GLN A 70 10.59 8.01 17.92
C GLN A 70 11.13 9.40 18.26
#